data_AF-A0A6P1FMH6-F1
#
_entry.id   AF-A0A6P1FMH6-F1
#
_cell.length_a   1.000
_cell.length_b   1.000
_cell.length_c   1.000
_cell.angle_alpha   90.00
_cell.angle_beta   90.00
_cell.angle_gamma   90.00
#
_symmetry.space_group_name_H-M   'P 1'
#
loop_
_entity.id
_entity.type
_entity.pdbx_description
1 polymer ?
#
loop_
_entity_poly.entity_id
_entity_poly.type
_entity_poly.pdbx_seq_one_letter_code
_entity_poly.pdbx_strand_id
1 'polypeptide(L)'
;MPTSLWEIAIYVFALFPGVAFIFAREGHRPAGKRSAIRETATVVFVSTLCDAALALVLTVLASFLPGLQELLVQLVRGDFTFVAENLVLATFSATVALILATLLGYLLGSQWAHEHGLSMIWKAAIPRDSSAWTQLLHPDQKVVVQVALTLRSGAWISGMLANFDDDPDPHPHRAMLLNGEILMRAAGDDEVAVIDADWLVIEAGDIEMLQVTHSLPNAGQTVEAESVTPSSGRRERAWGLLTVAGFSVLIPGSVVQITPSTWIIDAGALLLGLFGLGRWLNHRRRRTQKATASSPSSSD
;
A
#
# COMPACT_ATOMS: atom_id res chain seq x y z
N MET A 1 21.01 -3.85 26.41
CA MET A 1 20.24 -2.59 26.50
C MET A 1 21.12 -1.48 25.97
N PRO A 2 20.61 -0.56 25.14
CA PRO A 2 21.42 0.54 24.66
C PRO A 2 21.89 1.36 25.87
N THR A 3 23.21 1.44 26.06
CA THR A 3 23.81 2.11 27.23
C THR A 3 24.26 3.52 26.92
N SER A 4 24.36 3.86 25.64
CA SER A 4 24.76 5.17 25.15
C SER A 4 23.63 5.88 24.41
N LEU A 5 23.63 7.22 24.47
CA LEU A 5 22.70 8.06 23.69
C LEU A 5 22.82 7.78 22.18
N TRP A 6 24.01 7.42 21.72
CA TRP A 6 24.28 7.11 20.32
C TRP A 6 23.60 5.81 19.86
N GLU A 7 23.65 4.75 20.68
CA GLU A 7 22.94 3.50 20.41
C GLU A 7 21.43 3.72 20.33
N ILE A 8 20.88 4.56 21.21
CA ILE A 8 19.45 4.92 21.17
C ILE A 8 19.14 5.67 19.88
N ALA A 9 19.96 6.65 19.50
CA ALA A 9 19.76 7.41 18.26
C ALA A 9 19.78 6.49 17.04
N ILE A 10 20.79 5.62 16.90
CA ILE A 10 20.87 4.65 15.80
C ILE A 10 19.64 3.74 15.79
N TYR A 11 19.22 3.25 16.95
CA TYR A 11 18.04 2.40 17.05
C TYR A 11 16.78 3.13 16.57
N VAL A 12 16.56 4.38 17.00
CA VAL A 12 15.44 5.21 16.53
C VAL A 12 15.52 5.44 15.02
N PHE A 13 16.72 5.69 14.48
CA PHE A 13 16.90 5.88 13.04
C PHE A 13 16.58 4.60 12.25
N ALA A 14 16.97 3.43 12.74
CA ALA A 14 16.64 2.15 12.12
C ALA A 14 15.11 1.88 12.08
N LEU A 15 14.29 2.59 12.86
CA LEU A 15 12.83 2.45 12.82
C LEU A 15 12.14 3.28 11.73
N PHE A 16 12.85 4.21 11.06
CA PHE A 16 12.25 5.06 10.02
C PHE A 16 11.59 4.29 8.87
N PRO A 17 12.17 3.21 8.33
CA PRO A 17 11.52 2.45 7.26
C PRO A 17 10.16 1.88 7.65
N GLY A 18 10.04 1.32 8.85
CA GLY A 18 8.78 0.82 9.39
C GLY A 18 7.74 1.93 9.62
N VAL A 19 8.17 3.11 10.08
CA VAL A 19 7.30 4.28 10.23
C VAL A 19 6.81 4.79 8.87
N ALA A 20 7.70 4.90 7.89
CA ALA A 20 7.34 5.31 6.53
C ALA A 20 6.36 4.33 5.87
N PHE A 21 6.53 3.03 6.12
CA PHE A 21 5.56 2.01 5.70
C PHE A 21 4.18 2.22 6.31
N ILE A 22 4.09 2.49 7.62
CA ILE A 22 2.81 2.74 8.30
C ILE A 22 2.12 3.98 7.71
N PHE A 23 2.83 5.10 7.57
CA PHE A 23 2.26 6.32 6.97
C PHE A 23 1.78 6.11 5.53
N ALA A 24 2.55 5.39 4.72
CA ALA A 24 2.14 5.08 3.35
C ALA A 24 0.88 4.20 3.32
N ARG A 25 0.75 3.27 4.27
CA ARG A 25 -0.39 2.36 4.37
C ARG A 25 -1.65 3.04 4.89
N GLU A 26 -1.53 3.89 5.90
CA GLU A 26 -2.65 4.64 6.48
C GLU A 26 -3.22 5.68 5.53
N GLY A 27 -2.40 6.16 4.58
CA GLY A 27 -2.87 7.11 3.56
C GLY A 27 -3.94 6.58 2.61
N HIS A 28 -4.14 5.26 2.50
CA HIS A 28 -5.16 4.65 1.63
C HIS A 28 -6.03 3.59 2.31
N ARG A 29 -5.76 3.26 3.58
CA ARG A 29 -6.57 2.31 4.35
C ARG A 29 -6.93 2.90 5.71
N PRO A 30 -8.19 2.74 6.14
CA PRO A 30 -8.61 3.13 7.48
C PRO A 30 -7.76 2.40 8.51
N ALA A 31 -7.12 3.17 9.39
CA ALA A 31 -6.35 2.62 10.47
C ALA A 31 -7.32 2.10 11.54
N GLY A 32 -7.64 0.81 11.49
CA GLY A 32 -8.32 0.17 12.61
C GLY A 32 -7.52 0.32 13.89
N LYS A 33 -8.18 0.56 15.04
CA LYS A 33 -7.50 0.70 16.33
C LYS A 33 -6.69 -0.57 16.61
N ARG A 34 -5.37 -0.49 16.45
CA ARG A 34 -4.49 -1.59 16.79
C ARG A 34 -3.97 -1.33 18.21
N SER A 35 -3.77 -2.40 18.96
CA SER A 35 -3.00 -2.29 20.20
C SER A 35 -1.64 -1.66 19.90
N ALA A 36 -1.20 -0.69 20.71
CA ALA A 36 0.11 -0.05 20.60
C ALA A 36 1.27 -1.07 20.53
N ILE A 37 1.12 -2.23 21.19
CA ILE A 37 2.08 -3.34 21.13
C ILE A 37 2.17 -3.92 19.71
N ARG A 38 1.04 -4.06 19.02
CA ARG A 38 0.98 -4.60 17.65
C ARG A 38 1.54 -3.60 16.65
N GLU A 39 1.30 -2.30 16.85
CA GLU A 39 1.83 -1.23 16.01
C GLU A 39 3.36 -1.15 16.09
N THR A 40 3.88 -1.06 17.31
CA THR A 40 5.33 -1.04 17.55
C THR A 40 6.00 -2.31 17.02
N ALA A 41 5.42 -3.50 17.26
CA ALA A 41 5.93 -4.75 16.69
C ALA A 41 5.93 -4.76 15.16
N THR A 42 4.90 -4.18 14.52
CA THR A 42 4.84 -4.06 13.06
C THR A 42 5.93 -3.13 12.53
N VAL A 43 6.13 -1.97 13.18
CA VAL A 43 7.18 -1.01 12.80
C VAL A 43 8.55 -1.66 12.87
N VAL A 44 8.88 -2.32 13.99
CA VAL A 44 10.17 -3.01 14.17
C VAL A 44 10.36 -4.12 13.13
N PHE A 45 9.32 -4.94 12.91
CA PHE A 45 9.38 -6.04 11.96
C PHE A 45 9.60 -5.55 10.52
N VAL A 46 8.84 -4.54 10.09
CA VAL A 46 8.95 -3.99 8.73
C VAL A 46 10.30 -3.28 8.53
N SER A 47 10.77 -2.52 9.51
CA SER A 47 12.11 -1.94 9.48
C SER A 47 13.18 -2.99 9.27
N THR A 48 13.17 -4.04 10.11
CA THR A 48 14.13 -5.15 10.02
C THR A 48 14.08 -5.83 8.64
N LEU A 49 12.88 -6.00 8.07
CA LEU A 49 12.71 -6.60 6.75
C LEU A 49 13.26 -5.69 5.63
N CYS A 50 13.05 -4.38 5.72
CA CYS A 50 13.59 -3.41 4.76
C CYS A 50 15.12 -3.36 4.82
N ASP A 51 15.69 -3.36 6.02
CA ASP A 51 17.14 -3.37 6.23
C ASP A 51 17.76 -4.67 5.71
N ALA A 52 17.13 -5.82 5.97
CA ALA A 52 17.57 -7.11 5.45
C ALA A 52 17.48 -7.17 3.91
N ALA A 53 16.41 -6.65 3.31
CA ALA A 53 16.26 -6.58 1.87
C ALA A 53 17.33 -5.68 1.24
N LEU A 54 17.61 -4.52 1.85
CA LEU A 54 18.67 -3.62 1.37
C LEU A 54 20.05 -4.25 1.52
N ALA A 55 20.35 -4.89 2.65
CA ALA A 55 21.59 -5.62 2.86
C ALA A 55 21.78 -6.74 1.83
N LEU A 56 20.72 -7.46 1.48
CA LEU A 56 20.74 -8.47 0.43
C LEU A 56 21.07 -7.84 -0.94
N VAL A 57 20.43 -6.73 -1.30
CA VAL A 57 20.71 -6.00 -2.55
C VAL A 57 22.16 -5.52 -2.62
N LEU A 58 22.67 -4.95 -1.53
CA LEU A 58 24.07 -4.51 -1.43
C LEU A 58 25.04 -5.69 -1.55
N THR A 59 24.72 -6.83 -0.95
CA THR A 59 25.53 -8.05 -1.05
C THR A 59 25.57 -8.58 -2.49
N VAL A 60 24.42 -8.59 -3.17
CA VAL A 60 24.35 -9.00 -4.58
C VAL A 60 25.15 -8.02 -5.44
N LEU A 61 25.00 -6.71 -5.23
CA LEU A 61 25.74 -5.68 -5.96
C LEU A 61 27.26 -5.79 -5.73
N ALA A 62 27.67 -6.11 -4.52
CA ALA A 62 29.08 -6.29 -4.17
C ALA A 62 29.73 -7.45 -4.92
N SER A 63 28.97 -8.48 -5.31
CA SER A 63 29.53 -9.56 -6.14
C SER A 63 29.98 -9.10 -7.53
N PHE A 64 29.50 -7.93 -7.99
CA PHE A 64 29.88 -7.31 -9.25
C PHE A 64 30.89 -6.15 -9.09
N LEU A 65 31.09 -5.65 -7.86
CA LEU A 65 31.92 -4.48 -7.57
C LEU A 65 32.97 -4.87 -6.51
N PRO A 66 34.21 -5.21 -6.91
CA PRO A 66 35.22 -5.72 -5.98
C PRO A 66 35.53 -4.76 -4.83
N GLY A 67 35.54 -3.45 -5.08
CA GLY A 67 35.73 -2.44 -4.03
C GLY A 67 34.61 -2.44 -2.97
N LEU A 68 33.35 -2.71 -3.37
CA LEU A 68 32.24 -2.83 -2.42
C LEU A 68 32.32 -4.14 -1.64
N GLN A 69 32.77 -5.21 -2.27
CA GLN A 69 32.97 -6.51 -1.62
C GLN A 69 34.00 -6.43 -0.50
N GLU A 70 35.16 -5.83 -0.74
CA GLU A 70 36.20 -5.66 0.28
C GLU A 70 35.68 -4.87 1.48
N LEU A 71 34.97 -3.76 1.23
CA LEU A 71 34.35 -2.94 2.26
C LEU A 71 33.33 -3.74 3.10
N LEU A 72 32.44 -4.49 2.46
CA LEU A 72 31.47 -5.32 3.18
C LEU A 72 32.14 -6.42 4.01
N VAL A 73 33.20 -7.06 3.49
CA VAL A 73 33.96 -8.08 4.22
C VAL A 73 34.67 -7.47 5.43
N GLN A 74 35.27 -6.29 5.29
CA GLN A 74 35.87 -5.56 6.41
C GLN A 74 34.82 -5.25 7.48
N LEU A 75 33.65 -4.74 7.07
CA LEU A 75 32.55 -4.42 7.98
C LEU A 75 32.03 -5.65 8.73
N VAL A 76 31.84 -6.79 8.05
CA VAL A 76 31.40 -8.05 8.66
C VAL A 76 32.44 -8.62 9.64
N ARG A 77 33.73 -8.40 9.36
CA ARG A 77 34.82 -8.78 10.28
C ARG A 77 34.95 -7.84 11.49
N GLY A 78 34.18 -6.76 11.52
CA GLY A 78 34.25 -5.74 12.58
C GLY A 78 35.47 -4.83 12.46
N ASP A 79 36.09 -4.76 11.27
CA ASP A 79 37.17 -3.82 11.02
C ASP A 79 36.60 -2.45 10.66
N PHE A 80 36.64 -1.54 11.63
CA PHE A 80 36.14 -0.17 11.50
C PHE A 80 37.23 0.86 11.17
N THR A 81 38.45 0.40 10.80
CA THR A 81 39.55 1.30 10.41
C THR A 81 39.13 2.23 9.27
N PHE A 82 38.50 1.69 8.23
CA PHE A 82 37.95 2.48 7.13
C PHE A 82 36.95 3.55 7.58
N VAL A 83 36.06 3.21 8.52
CA VAL A 83 35.05 4.13 9.05
C VAL A 83 35.71 5.25 9.85
N ALA A 84 36.71 4.92 10.67
CA ALA A 84 37.46 5.88 11.46
C ALA A 84 38.28 6.84 10.57
N GLU A 85 38.88 6.34 9.49
CA GLU A 85 39.65 7.13 8.54
C GLU A 85 38.76 8.00 7.64
N ASN A 86 37.54 7.56 7.34
CA ASN A 86 36.64 8.18 6.38
C ASN A 86 35.24 8.47 6.96
N LEU A 87 35.18 9.12 8.12
CA LEU A 87 33.93 9.41 8.84
C LEU A 87 32.87 10.08 7.96
N VAL A 88 33.26 11.03 7.09
CA VAL A 88 32.33 11.74 6.20
C VAL A 88 31.70 10.79 5.19
N LEU A 89 32.51 9.95 4.54
CA LEU A 89 32.03 9.01 3.53
C LEU A 89 31.19 7.90 4.15
N ALA A 90 31.59 7.41 5.33
CA ALA A 90 30.83 6.42 6.09
C ALA A 90 29.47 6.97 6.56
N THR A 91 29.43 8.21 7.05
CA THR A 91 28.17 8.85 7.46
C THR A 91 27.26 9.08 6.25
N PHE A 92 27.83 9.52 5.13
CA PHE A 92 27.09 9.72 3.88
C PHE A 92 26.50 8.40 3.37
N SER A 93 27.29 7.32 3.31
CA SER A 93 26.81 6.02 2.84
C SER A 93 25.74 5.42 3.76
N ALA A 94 25.90 5.54 5.08
CA ALA A 94 24.88 5.15 6.05
C ALA A 94 23.58 5.96 5.86
N THR A 95 23.69 7.26 5.61
CA THR A 95 22.53 8.13 5.35
C THR A 95 21.82 7.73 4.06
N VAL A 96 22.56 7.47 2.98
CA VAL A 96 22.00 7.01 1.71
C VAL A 96 21.31 5.65 1.88
N ALA A 97 21.93 4.71 2.60
CA ALA A 97 21.32 3.42 2.88
C ALA A 97 20.01 3.58 3.66
N LEU A 98 19.99 4.43 4.69
CA LEU A 98 18.78 4.72 5.46
C LEU A 98 17.67 5.32 4.59
N ILE A 99 18.00 6.27 3.71
CA ILE A 99 17.04 6.88 2.78
C ILE A 99 16.47 5.79 1.85
N LEU A 100 17.31 4.93 1.28
CA LEU A 100 16.88 3.84 0.41
C LEU A 100 15.99 2.82 1.13
N ALA A 101 16.35 2.42 2.35
CA ALA A 101 15.52 1.55 3.18
C ALA A 101 14.16 2.21 3.49
N THR A 102 14.16 3.50 3.79
CA THR A 102 12.95 4.26 4.09
C THR A 102 12.03 4.39 2.86
N LEU A 103 12.60 4.67 1.69
CA LEU A 103 11.86 4.69 0.42
C LEU A 103 11.30 3.31 0.09
N LEU A 104 12.04 2.24 0.37
CA LEU A 104 11.55 0.88 0.20
C LEU A 104 10.36 0.58 1.13
N GLY A 105 10.45 0.97 2.41
CA GLY A 105 9.35 0.86 3.36
C GLY A 105 8.11 1.63 2.90
N TYR A 106 8.28 2.89 2.47
CA TYR A 106 7.20 3.69 1.88
C TYR A 106 6.59 3.02 0.65
N LEU A 107 7.40 2.52 -0.28
CA LEU A 107 6.95 1.85 -1.49
C LEU A 107 6.14 0.59 -1.14
N LEU A 108 6.60 -0.22 -0.19
CA LEU A 108 5.89 -1.42 0.28
C LEU A 108 4.54 -1.09 0.94
N GLY A 109 4.42 0.08 1.59
CA GLY A 109 3.17 0.54 2.19
C GLY A 109 2.22 1.23 1.21
N SER A 110 2.71 1.64 0.05
CA SER A 110 1.93 2.39 -0.95
C SER A 110 0.76 1.58 -1.55
N GLN A 111 -0.27 2.30 -2.03
CA GLN A 111 -1.40 1.71 -2.75
C GLN A 111 -0.92 0.92 -3.99
N TRP A 112 0.11 1.42 -4.69
CA TRP A 112 0.67 0.77 -5.86
C TRP A 112 1.15 -0.65 -5.57
N ALA A 113 1.91 -0.84 -4.48
CA ALA A 113 2.39 -2.16 -4.08
C ALA A 113 1.22 -3.09 -3.74
N HIS A 114 0.18 -2.56 -3.11
CA HIS A 114 -1.02 -3.33 -2.78
C HIS A 114 -1.72 -3.86 -4.05
N GLU A 115 -1.95 -2.99 -5.03
CA GLU A 115 -2.62 -3.33 -6.29
C GLU A 115 -1.79 -4.28 -7.17
N HIS A 116 -0.46 -4.12 -7.19
CA HIS A 116 0.43 -4.85 -8.11
C HIS A 116 0.92 -6.22 -7.57
N GLY A 117 0.25 -6.78 -6.56
CA GLY A 117 0.40 -8.19 -6.19
C GLY A 117 1.19 -8.49 -4.91
N LEU A 118 1.71 -7.47 -4.20
CA LEU A 118 2.16 -7.69 -2.82
C LEU A 118 1.00 -7.98 -1.87
N SER A 119 -0.25 -7.69 -2.27
CA SER A 119 -1.43 -8.10 -1.52
C SER A 119 -1.44 -9.60 -1.22
N MET A 120 -0.84 -10.45 -2.05
CA MET A 120 -0.74 -11.89 -1.78
C MET A 120 0.14 -12.23 -0.57
N ILE A 121 1.22 -11.46 -0.35
CA ILE A 121 2.15 -11.65 0.76
C ILE A 121 1.55 -11.09 2.06
N TRP A 122 0.79 -10.00 1.94
CA TRP A 122 0.18 -9.31 3.08
C TRP A 122 -1.24 -9.77 3.43
N LYS A 123 -1.86 -10.62 2.59
CA LYS A 123 -3.08 -11.39 2.93
C LYS A 123 -2.71 -12.49 3.94
N ALA A 124 -2.30 -12.08 5.14
CA ALA A 124 -2.22 -12.99 6.26
C ALA A 124 -3.60 -13.63 6.49
N ALA A 125 -3.58 -14.90 6.91
CA ALA A 125 -4.70 -15.86 6.94
C ALA A 125 -5.92 -15.48 7.82
N ILE A 126 -6.02 -14.24 8.28
CA ILE A 126 -7.13 -13.78 9.11
C ILE A 126 -7.48 -12.33 8.72
N PRO A 127 -8.44 -12.12 7.81
CA PRO A 127 -9.08 -10.81 7.64
C PRO A 127 -9.97 -10.56 8.86
N ARG A 128 -9.36 -10.21 10.00
CA ARG A 128 -10.05 -9.92 11.26
C ARG A 128 -10.50 -8.47 11.38
N ASP A 129 -10.08 -7.62 10.44
CA ASP A 129 -10.32 -6.18 10.46
C ASP A 129 -11.38 -5.75 9.42
N SER A 130 -12.02 -6.65 8.66
CA SER A 130 -13.15 -6.26 7.79
C SER A 130 -14.47 -6.43 8.56
N SER A 131 -15.06 -5.30 8.94
CA SER A 131 -16.38 -5.31 9.57
C SER A 131 -17.42 -5.95 8.62
N ALA A 132 -18.48 -6.53 9.18
CA ALA A 132 -19.58 -7.06 8.36
C ALA A 132 -20.17 -5.98 7.43
N TRP A 133 -20.13 -4.72 7.87
CA TRP A 133 -20.49 -3.54 7.09
C TRP A 133 -19.58 -3.33 5.90
N THR A 134 -18.26 -3.38 6.10
CA THR A 134 -17.28 -3.28 5.01
C THR A 134 -17.49 -4.36 3.97
N GLN A 135 -17.75 -5.60 4.38
CA GLN A 135 -18.02 -6.71 3.45
C GLN A 135 -19.32 -6.52 2.66
N LEU A 136 -20.34 -5.91 3.28
CA LEU A 136 -21.65 -5.71 2.68
C LEU A 136 -21.70 -4.46 1.77
N LEU A 137 -21.02 -3.38 2.18
CA LEU A 137 -21.10 -2.05 1.57
C LEU A 137 -19.92 -1.73 0.64
N HIS A 138 -18.80 -2.46 0.73
CA HIS A 138 -17.69 -2.40 -0.24
C HIS A 138 -17.46 -3.77 -0.91
N PRO A 139 -18.32 -4.17 -1.86
CA PRO A 139 -18.06 -5.36 -2.65
C PRO A 139 -16.81 -5.17 -3.52
N ASP A 140 -16.03 -6.23 -3.73
CA ASP A 140 -14.81 -6.20 -4.56
C ASP A 140 -15.07 -5.82 -6.05
N GLN A 141 -16.34 -5.72 -6.46
CA GLN A 141 -16.76 -5.38 -7.82
C GLN A 141 -17.36 -3.98 -7.86
N LYS A 142 -17.22 -3.28 -9.00
CA LYS A 142 -17.84 -1.98 -9.26
C LYS A 142 -19.36 -2.15 -9.37
N VAL A 143 -20.04 -2.18 -8.23
CA VAL A 143 -21.50 -2.27 -8.12
C VAL A 143 -22.05 -1.00 -7.49
N VAL A 144 -23.27 -0.66 -7.86
CA VAL A 144 -24.03 0.37 -7.16
C VAL A 144 -24.65 -0.29 -5.93
N VAL A 145 -24.44 0.32 -4.77
CA VAL A 145 -24.95 -0.19 -3.49
C VAL A 145 -26.16 0.63 -3.11
N GLN A 146 -27.35 0.04 -3.19
CA GLN A 146 -28.57 0.64 -2.69
C GLN A 146 -28.86 0.10 -1.30
N VAL A 147 -29.18 0.98 -0.37
CA VAL A 147 -29.47 0.60 1.02
C VAL A 147 -30.91 0.96 1.38
N ALA A 148 -31.55 0.08 2.13
CA ALA A 148 -32.84 0.31 2.74
C ALA A 148 -32.70 0.13 4.26
N LEU A 149 -33.07 1.17 4.99
CA LEU A 149 -32.84 1.33 6.41
C LEU A 149 -34.19 1.38 7.12
N THR A 150 -34.35 0.60 8.18
CA THR A 150 -35.42 0.79 9.15
C THR A 150 -34.81 1.41 10.39
N LEU A 151 -35.27 2.60 10.77
CA LEU A 151 -34.82 3.32 11.94
C LEU A 151 -35.53 2.81 13.20
N ARG A 152 -34.92 3.01 14.37
CA ARG A 152 -35.54 2.71 15.69
C ARG A 152 -36.84 3.46 15.94
N SER A 153 -37.06 4.58 15.24
CA SER A 153 -38.33 5.30 15.27
C SER A 153 -39.45 4.55 14.55
N GLY A 154 -39.13 3.51 13.77
CA GLY A 154 -40.03 2.83 12.84
C GLY A 154 -40.09 3.46 11.45
N ALA A 155 -39.39 4.59 11.24
CA ALA A 155 -39.29 5.19 9.91
C ALA A 155 -38.44 4.32 8.97
N TRP A 156 -38.78 4.32 7.69
CA TRP A 156 -38.03 3.61 6.65
C TRP A 156 -37.41 4.61 5.67
N ILE A 157 -36.14 4.41 5.33
CA ILE A 157 -35.38 5.27 4.42
C ILE A 157 -34.65 4.41 3.40
N SER A 158 -34.66 4.80 2.13
CA SER A 158 -33.91 4.13 1.06
C SER A 158 -33.18 5.13 0.17
N GLY A 159 -31.99 4.78 -0.27
CA GLY A 159 -31.16 5.62 -1.14
C GLY A 159 -29.91 4.91 -1.64
N MET A 160 -29.15 5.57 -2.50
CA MET A 160 -27.85 5.06 -2.94
C MET A 160 -26.80 5.37 -1.88
N LEU A 161 -25.97 4.38 -1.56
CA LEU A 161 -24.84 4.58 -0.65
C LEU A 161 -23.74 5.34 -1.38
N ALA A 162 -23.40 6.51 -0.85
CA ALA A 162 -22.26 7.28 -1.34
C ALA A 162 -20.99 7.00 -0.54
N ASN A 163 -21.11 6.98 0.80
CA ASN A 163 -19.98 6.70 1.70
C ASN A 163 -20.49 6.16 3.04
N PHE A 164 -19.63 5.51 3.81
CA PHE A 164 -19.91 5.12 5.18
C PHE A 164 -18.64 5.16 6.03
N ASP A 165 -18.83 5.29 7.35
CA ASP A 165 -17.76 5.14 8.33
C ASP A 165 -17.33 3.67 8.44
N ASP A 166 -16.13 3.38 7.94
CA ASP A 166 -15.55 2.05 7.86
C ASP A 166 -14.57 1.72 9.00
N ASP A 167 -14.65 2.45 10.13
CA ASP A 167 -13.96 2.06 11.36
C ASP A 167 -14.24 0.55 11.62
N PRO A 168 -13.23 -0.30 11.85
CA PRO A 168 -13.47 -1.71 12.17
C PRO A 168 -14.09 -1.91 13.55
N ASP A 169 -13.95 -0.97 14.48
CA ASP A 169 -14.53 -1.07 15.83
C ASP A 169 -15.99 -0.60 15.82
N PRO A 170 -16.97 -1.46 16.14
CA PRO A 170 -18.38 -1.07 16.12
C PRO A 170 -18.65 0.01 17.17
N HIS A 171 -19.11 1.18 16.71
CA HIS A 171 -19.55 2.27 17.58
C HIS A 171 -20.90 2.83 17.08
N PRO A 172 -21.75 3.32 17.99
CA PRO A 172 -23.09 3.80 17.62
C PRO A 172 -23.05 5.04 16.70
N HIS A 173 -22.00 5.84 16.77
CA HIS A 173 -21.87 7.08 15.98
C HIS A 173 -21.31 6.87 14.56
N ARG A 174 -21.32 5.64 14.02
CA ARG A 174 -20.92 5.43 12.62
C ARG A 174 -21.93 6.09 11.73
N ALA A 175 -21.49 6.84 10.73
CA ALA A 175 -22.39 7.52 9.82
C ALA A 175 -22.46 6.80 8.47
N MET A 176 -23.65 6.78 7.86
CA MET A 176 -23.82 6.47 6.43
C MET A 176 -24.28 7.71 5.70
N LEU A 177 -23.66 7.96 4.54
CA LEU A 177 -23.99 9.03 3.64
C LEU A 177 -24.72 8.44 2.43
N LEU A 178 -25.98 8.84 2.27
CA LEU A 178 -26.81 8.49 1.13
C LEU A 178 -26.86 9.65 0.14
N ASN A 179 -27.00 9.33 -1.14
CA ASN A 179 -27.20 10.30 -2.21
C ASN A 179 -28.23 9.83 -3.25
N GLY A 180 -28.54 10.74 -4.18
CA GLY A 180 -29.50 10.49 -5.27
C GLY A 180 -30.94 10.62 -4.80
N GLU A 181 -31.84 9.83 -5.38
CA GLU A 181 -33.25 9.84 -4.98
C GLU A 181 -33.42 9.15 -3.63
N ILE A 182 -33.76 9.94 -2.61
CA ILE A 182 -33.94 9.45 -1.24
C ILE A 182 -35.43 9.27 -0.97
N LEU A 183 -35.83 8.03 -0.73
CA LEU A 183 -37.19 7.66 -0.39
C LEU A 183 -37.33 7.53 1.12
N MET A 184 -38.40 8.10 1.68
CA MET A 184 -38.70 8.02 3.10
C MET A 184 -40.16 7.68 3.34
N ARG A 185 -40.40 6.86 4.35
CA ARG A 185 -41.71 6.59 4.92
C ARG A 185 -41.63 6.89 6.42
N ALA A 186 -42.53 7.74 6.90
CA ALA A 186 -42.62 8.06 8.31
C ALA A 186 -43.10 6.85 9.13
N ALA A 187 -42.83 6.85 10.43
CA ALA A 187 -43.26 5.76 11.30
C ALA A 187 -44.80 5.69 11.36
N GLY A 188 -45.36 4.52 11.01
CA GLY A 188 -46.80 4.29 11.01
C GLY A 188 -47.55 4.85 9.80
N ASP A 189 -46.83 5.42 8.83
CA ASP A 189 -47.39 5.82 7.55
C ASP A 189 -47.17 4.71 6.50
N ASP A 190 -48.06 4.60 5.53
CA ASP A 190 -47.92 3.69 4.39
C ASP A 190 -47.34 4.40 3.17
N GLU A 191 -47.47 5.74 3.11
CA GLU A 191 -47.00 6.53 1.99
C GLU A 191 -45.47 6.69 1.98
N VAL A 192 -44.90 6.54 0.78
CA VAL A 192 -43.47 6.78 0.54
C VAL A 192 -43.35 8.13 -0.14
N ALA A 193 -42.65 9.06 0.51
CA ALA A 193 -42.34 10.37 -0.02
C ALA A 193 -40.88 10.45 -0.47
N VAL A 194 -40.61 11.24 -1.51
CA VAL A 194 -39.25 11.61 -1.90
C VAL A 194 -38.82 12.78 -1.02
N ILE A 195 -37.66 12.67 -0.38
CA ILE A 195 -37.07 13.80 0.34
C ILE A 195 -36.35 14.69 -0.69
N ASP A 196 -36.64 15.99 -0.64
CA ASP A 196 -35.92 17.00 -1.42
C ASP A 196 -34.56 17.32 -0.74
N ALA A 197 -33.63 16.36 -0.81
CA ALA A 197 -32.27 16.50 -0.30
C ALA A 197 -31.28 15.69 -1.16
N ASP A 198 -30.19 16.34 -1.59
CA ASP A 198 -29.14 15.69 -2.40
C ASP A 198 -28.32 14.65 -1.61
N TRP A 199 -28.20 14.89 -0.30
CA TRP A 199 -27.38 14.10 0.62
C TRP A 199 -28.09 13.91 1.95
N LEU A 200 -28.02 12.71 2.51
CA LEU A 200 -28.56 12.40 3.82
C LEU A 200 -27.54 11.63 4.65
N VAL A 201 -27.31 12.09 5.88
CA VAL A 201 -26.43 11.43 6.84
C VAL A 201 -27.28 10.75 7.91
N ILE A 202 -27.02 9.47 8.16
CA ILE A 202 -27.73 8.66 9.16
C ILE A 202 -26.73 8.00 10.09
N GLU A 203 -26.92 8.13 11.40
CA GLU A 203 -26.11 7.44 12.40
C GLU A 203 -26.56 5.97 12.54
N ALA A 204 -25.61 5.05 12.60
CA ALA A 204 -25.84 3.62 12.75
C ALA A 204 -26.53 3.27 14.07
N GLY A 205 -26.37 4.12 15.10
CA GLY A 205 -27.07 4.02 16.36
C GLY A 205 -28.59 4.07 16.19
N ASP A 206 -29.09 4.77 15.19
CA ASP A 206 -30.52 4.90 14.90
C ASP A 206 -31.07 3.81 13.98
N ILE A 207 -30.20 2.96 13.43
CA ILE A 207 -30.59 1.91 12.48
C ILE A 207 -30.95 0.64 13.25
N GLU A 208 -32.19 0.18 13.09
CA GLU A 208 -32.67 -1.09 13.62
C GLU A 208 -32.40 -2.23 12.63
N MET A 209 -32.60 -2.00 11.34
CA MET A 209 -32.35 -2.98 10.28
C MET A 209 -31.73 -2.32 9.04
N LEU A 210 -30.69 -2.95 8.50
CA LEU A 210 -30.02 -2.57 7.26
C LEU A 210 -30.21 -3.68 6.22
N GLN A 211 -30.79 -3.34 5.08
CA GLN A 211 -30.89 -4.19 3.90
C GLN A 211 -30.07 -3.57 2.77
N VAL A 212 -29.31 -4.41 2.06
CA VAL A 212 -28.41 -3.96 0.99
C VAL A 212 -28.72 -4.71 -0.28
N THR A 213 -28.93 -3.96 -1.36
CA THR A 213 -29.14 -4.50 -2.70
C THR A 213 -27.98 -4.06 -3.58
N HIS A 214 -27.27 -5.04 -4.15
CA HIS A 214 -26.21 -4.80 -5.12
C HIS A 214 -26.79 -4.86 -6.52
N SER A 215 -26.63 -3.79 -7.29
CA SER A 215 -26.99 -3.76 -8.70
C SER A 215 -25.75 -3.52 -9.56
N LEU A 216 -25.69 -4.21 -10.69
CA LEU A 216 -24.71 -3.86 -11.72
C LEU A 216 -25.09 -2.50 -12.30
N PRO A 217 -24.13 -1.61 -12.58
CA PRO A 217 -24.41 -0.36 -13.25
C PRO A 217 -25.11 -0.67 -14.59
N ASN A 218 -26.34 -0.21 -14.78
CA ASN A 218 -27.01 -0.34 -16.07
C ASN A 218 -26.18 0.41 -17.12
N ALA A 219 -25.95 -0.20 -18.30
CA ALA A 219 -25.06 0.32 -19.35
C ALA A 219 -25.45 1.71 -19.94
N GLY A 220 -26.52 2.33 -19.45
CA GLY A 220 -26.95 3.70 -19.77
C GLY A 220 -27.03 4.65 -18.57
N GLN A 221 -26.84 4.17 -17.33
CA GLN A 221 -26.49 5.02 -16.20
C GLN A 221 -24.97 5.15 -16.24
N THR A 222 -24.48 6.19 -16.91
CA THR A 222 -23.27 6.86 -16.42
C THR A 222 -23.59 7.26 -15.00
N VAL A 223 -23.30 6.36 -14.05
CA VAL A 223 -22.96 6.79 -12.70
C VAL A 223 -21.81 7.73 -12.97
N GLU A 224 -22.13 9.02 -13.01
CA GLU A 224 -21.20 10.08 -12.79
C GLU A 224 -20.75 9.88 -11.34
N ALA A 225 -20.00 8.80 -11.12
CA ALA A 225 -18.97 8.73 -10.12
C ALA A 225 -17.92 9.74 -10.59
N GLU A 226 -18.32 11.01 -10.63
CA GLU A 226 -17.63 11.98 -9.82
C GLU A 226 -17.61 11.36 -8.43
N SER A 227 -16.65 10.45 -8.24
CA SER A 227 -15.94 10.42 -6.99
C SER A 227 -15.64 11.88 -6.75
N VAL A 228 -16.47 12.53 -5.95
CA VAL A 228 -16.06 13.58 -5.05
C VAL A 228 -14.99 12.90 -4.20
N THR A 229 -13.84 12.66 -4.83
CA THR A 229 -12.56 12.76 -4.19
C THR A 229 -12.73 14.06 -3.44
N PRO A 230 -12.80 14.04 -2.10
CA PRO A 230 -12.83 15.28 -1.35
C PRO A 230 -11.70 16.07 -1.97
N SER A 231 -12.03 17.22 -2.58
CA SER A 231 -11.09 18.00 -3.34
C SER A 231 -9.93 18.19 -2.41
N SER A 232 -8.87 17.40 -2.59
CA SER A 232 -7.64 17.50 -1.84
C SER A 232 -6.93 18.67 -2.50
N GLY A 233 -7.57 19.83 -2.40
CA GLY A 233 -7.03 21.14 -2.66
C GLY A 233 -6.00 21.45 -1.60
N ARG A 234 -4.96 20.61 -1.55
CA ARG A 234 -3.67 20.83 -0.91
C ARG A 234 -2.71 19.65 -1.16
N ARG A 235 -2.49 19.23 -2.42
CA ARG A 235 -1.34 18.36 -2.73
C ARG A 235 -0.62 18.67 -4.06
N GLU A 236 -0.81 19.87 -4.59
CA GLU A 236 0.25 20.50 -5.38
C GLU A 236 1.23 21.16 -4.40
N ARG A 237 2.54 20.93 -4.61
CA ARG A 237 3.71 21.48 -3.88
C ARG A 237 4.22 20.72 -2.65
N ALA A 238 4.69 19.49 -2.86
CA ALA A 238 5.77 18.92 -2.05
C ALA A 238 6.75 18.05 -2.87
N TRP A 239 6.84 18.27 -4.19
CA TRP A 239 7.92 17.73 -5.04
C TRP A 239 9.06 18.73 -5.26
N GLY A 240 8.97 19.93 -4.68
CA GLY A 240 9.99 20.97 -4.77
C GLY A 240 10.69 21.17 -3.43
N LEU A 241 11.66 20.31 -3.10
CA LEU A 241 12.87 20.58 -2.31
C LEU A 241 13.64 19.27 -2.02
N LEU A 242 13.89 18.48 -3.06
CA LEU A 242 15.14 17.74 -3.14
C LEU A 242 15.99 18.50 -4.15
N THR A 243 16.58 19.60 -3.68
CA THR A 243 17.78 20.15 -4.29
C THR A 243 18.81 19.03 -4.29
N VAL A 244 18.86 18.29 -5.40
CA VAL A 244 20.08 17.66 -5.89
C VAL A 244 21.04 18.80 -6.11
N ALA A 245 21.77 19.17 -5.04
CA ALA A 245 23.03 19.87 -5.20
C ALA A 245 23.88 18.93 -6.06
N GLY A 246 24.00 19.28 -7.33
CA GLY A 246 24.96 18.65 -8.22
C GLY A 246 26.32 18.75 -7.58
N PHE A 247 26.84 17.62 -7.12
CA PHE A 247 28.25 17.49 -6.82
C PHE A 247 28.82 16.53 -7.84
N SER A 248 29.33 17.13 -8.92
CA SER A 248 30.43 16.57 -9.67
C SER A 248 31.54 16.22 -8.67
N VAL A 249 31.63 14.94 -8.30
CA VAL A 249 32.84 14.41 -7.68
C VAL A 249 33.89 14.36 -8.79
N LEU A 250 34.64 15.45 -8.91
CA LEU A 250 35.99 15.41 -9.47
C LEU A 250 36.78 14.43 -8.61
N ILE A 251 36.93 13.19 -9.08
CA ILE A 251 37.94 12.26 -8.61
C ILE A 251 39.28 12.81 -9.14
N PRO A 252 40.19 13.34 -8.32
CA PRO A 252 41.52 13.68 -8.79
C PRO A 252 42.32 12.38 -8.84
N GLY A 253 42.66 11.95 -10.05
CA GLY A 253 43.79 11.05 -10.28
C GLY A 253 43.53 9.56 -10.04
N SER A 254 42.97 8.88 -11.05
CA SER A 254 43.42 7.54 -11.42
C SER A 254 42.92 7.22 -12.83
N VAL A 255 43.79 7.40 -13.82
CA VAL A 255 43.59 6.86 -15.16
C VAL A 255 43.78 5.34 -15.05
N VAL A 256 42.69 4.61 -14.77
CA VAL A 256 42.65 3.17 -14.98
C VAL A 256 42.07 2.95 -16.36
N GLN A 257 42.93 2.61 -17.32
CA GLN A 257 42.48 2.07 -18.62
C GLN A 257 41.87 0.69 -18.36
N ILE A 258 40.54 0.62 -18.30
CA ILE A 258 39.79 -0.63 -18.28
C ILE A 258 39.51 -1.02 -19.74
N THR A 259 40.21 -2.04 -20.23
CA THR A 259 39.83 -2.75 -21.44
C THR A 259 38.52 -3.50 -21.20
N PRO A 260 37.47 -3.30 -22.01
CA PRO A 260 36.21 -4.03 -21.83
C PRO A 260 36.45 -5.48 -22.24
N SER A 261 36.39 -6.38 -21.27
CA SER A 261 36.42 -7.81 -21.50
C SER A 261 34.99 -8.34 -21.68
N THR A 262 34.87 -9.34 -22.54
CA THR A 262 33.68 -9.81 -23.26
C THR A 262 32.51 -10.33 -22.41
N TRP A 263 32.65 -10.37 -21.09
CA TRP A 263 31.64 -10.88 -20.16
C TRP A 263 30.50 -9.88 -19.86
N ILE A 264 30.66 -8.59 -20.21
CA ILE A 264 29.61 -7.57 -20.05
C ILE A 264 28.42 -7.82 -21.01
N ILE A 265 28.67 -8.46 -22.17
CA ILE A 265 27.61 -8.79 -23.14
C ILE A 265 26.83 -10.04 -22.69
N ASP A 266 27.48 -11.00 -22.04
CA ASP A 266 26.84 -12.24 -21.58
C ASP A 266 25.99 -12.05 -20.31
N ALA A 267 26.38 -11.12 -19.42
CA ALA A 267 25.58 -10.80 -18.23
C ALA A 267 24.27 -10.04 -18.57
N GLY A 268 24.31 -9.19 -19.59
CA GLY A 268 23.11 -8.52 -20.12
C GLY A 268 22.10 -9.49 -20.74
N ALA A 269 22.59 -10.56 -21.39
CA ALA A 269 21.75 -11.60 -21.98
C ALA A 269 21.04 -12.47 -20.91
N LEU A 270 21.69 -12.72 -19.77
CA LEU A 270 21.10 -13.49 -18.66
C LEU A 270 19.98 -12.74 -17.93
N LEU A 271 20.11 -11.43 -17.74
CA LEU A 271 19.06 -10.61 -17.12
C LEU A 271 17.85 -10.39 -18.06
N LEU A 272 18.09 -10.24 -19.36
CA LEU A 272 17.00 -10.24 -20.37
C LEU A 272 16.33 -11.62 -20.48
N GLY A 273 17.07 -12.71 -20.30
CA GLY A 273 16.54 -14.07 -20.26
C GLY A 273 15.59 -14.32 -19.09
N LEU A 274 15.90 -13.81 -17.89
CA LEU A 274 15.05 -13.95 -16.70
C LEU A 274 13.75 -13.13 -16.80
N PHE A 275 13.82 -11.92 -17.36
CA PHE A 275 12.62 -11.12 -17.64
C PHE A 275 11.75 -11.73 -18.76
N GLY A 276 12.38 -12.33 -19.78
CA GLY A 276 11.69 -13.07 -20.84
C GLY A 276 10.97 -14.31 -20.33
N LEU A 277 11.58 -15.07 -19.41
CA LEU A 277 11.03 -16.31 -18.84
C LEU A 277 9.78 -16.03 -17.99
N GLY A 278 9.79 -14.94 -17.20
CA GLY A 278 8.63 -14.50 -16.42
C GLY A 278 7.44 -14.12 -17.30
N ARG A 279 7.70 -13.41 -18.40
CA ARG A 279 6.64 -13.02 -19.37
C ARG A 279 6.09 -14.22 -20.14
N TRP A 280 6.94 -15.20 -20.47
CA TRP A 280 6.55 -16.45 -21.12
C TRP A 280 5.70 -17.36 -20.23
N LEU A 281 6.06 -17.52 -18.95
CA LEU A 281 5.28 -18.29 -17.98
C LEU A 281 3.89 -17.70 -17.75
N ASN A 282 3.78 -16.36 -17.70
CA ASN A 282 2.51 -15.67 -17.56
C ASN A 282 1.61 -15.85 -18.80
N HIS A 283 2.20 -15.84 -20.00
CA HIS A 283 1.47 -16.11 -21.24
C HIS A 283 0.99 -17.57 -21.36
N ARG A 284 1.75 -18.54 -20.82
CA ARG A 284 1.37 -19.97 -20.84
C ARG A 284 0.17 -20.25 -19.92
N ARG A 285 0.11 -19.62 -18.73
CA ARG A 285 -1.05 -19.72 -17.81
C ARG A 285 -2.36 -19.20 -18.44
N ARG A 286 -2.30 -18.12 -19.23
CA ARG A 286 -3.49 -17.59 -19.91
C ARG A 286 -4.04 -18.51 -21.01
N ARG A 287 -3.18 -19.32 -21.65
CA ARG A 287 -3.62 -20.30 -22.66
C ARG A 287 -4.29 -21.51 -22.04
N THR A 288 -3.80 -21.99 -20.89
CA THR A 288 -4.42 -23.12 -20.20
C THR A 288 -5.80 -22.78 -19.64
N GLN A 289 -6.03 -21.54 -19.18
CA GLN A 289 -7.36 -21.09 -18.75
C GLN A 289 -8.36 -20.97 -19.92
N LYS A 290 -7.93 -20.53 -21.11
CA LYS A 290 -8.81 -20.49 -22.29
C LYS A 290 -9.18 -21.89 -22.79
N ALA A 291 -8.29 -22.88 -22.65
CA ALA A 291 -8.56 -24.25 -23.08
C ALA A 291 -9.56 -24.99 -22.16
N THR A 292 -9.68 -24.59 -20.89
CA THR A 292 -10.67 -25.16 -19.96
C THR A 292 -12.03 -24.51 -20.07
N ALA A 293 -12.11 -23.27 -20.59
CA ALA A 293 -13.38 -22.56 -20.81
C ALA A 293 -14.11 -22.95 -22.10
N SER A 294 -13.48 -23.76 -22.98
CA SER A 294 -14.03 -24.10 -24.30
C SER A 294 -14.37 -25.59 -24.46
N SER A 295 -14.56 -26.35 -23.38
CA SER A 295 -15.15 -27.69 -23.48
C SER A 295 -16.66 -27.56 -23.68
N PRO A 296 -17.21 -27.88 -24.87
CA PRO A 296 -18.65 -27.88 -25.06
C PRO A 296 -19.24 -29.02 -24.23
N SER A 297 -20.28 -28.72 -23.45
CA SER A 297 -21.12 -29.74 -22.85
C SER A 297 -21.82 -30.49 -23.98
N SER A 298 -21.38 -31.72 -24.25
CA SER A 298 -22.19 -32.67 -24.99
C SER A 298 -23.37 -33.07 -24.11
N SER A 299 -24.52 -32.44 -24.36
CA SER A 299 -25.81 -32.89 -23.85
C SER A 299 -26.34 -34.00 -24.76
N ASP A 300 -26.50 -35.18 -24.16
CA ASP A 300 -27.58 -36.12 -24.49
C ASP A 300 -28.94 -35.53 -24.06
#